data_AF-A0AAV6NRC0-F1
#
_entry.id   AF-A0AAV6NRC0-F1
#
_cell.length_a   1.000
_cell.length_b   1.000
_cell.length_c   1.000
_cell.angle_alpha   90.00
_cell.angle_beta   90.00
_cell.angle_gamma   90.00
#
_symmetry.space_group_name_H-M   'P 1'
#
loop_
_entity.id
_entity.type
_entity.pdbx_description
1 polymer ?
#
loop_
_entity_poly.entity_id
_entity_poly.type
_entity_poly.pdbx_seq_one_letter_code
_entity_poly.pdbx_strand_id
1 'polypeptide(L)'
;MEVQGSSKKMIATQAEMVEARVPIPYRDQCAHLLIPLNKCRQSEFYLPWKCENERHSYEKCEYELVMERMLQMQKIHCQCMTSFLNQETVNCCDVSVSLFSDARY
;
A
#
# COMPACT_ATOMS: atom_id res chain seq x y z
N MET A 1 12.70 2.67 11.49
CA MET A 1 13.43 2.63 10.20
C MET A 1 12.49 3.18 9.14
N GLU A 2 12.92 4.14 8.33
CA GLU A 2 12.09 4.69 7.25
C GLU A 2 12.32 3.90 5.97
N VAL A 3 11.25 3.36 5.38
CA VAL A 3 11.32 2.63 4.10
C VAL A 3 11.12 3.65 2.99
N GLN A 4 12.10 3.82 2.10
CA GLN A 4 12.02 4.79 1.01
C GLN A 4 10.82 4.48 0.10
N GLY A 5 9.89 5.43 0.01
CA GLY A 5 8.72 5.37 -0.89
C GLY A 5 7.37 5.37 -0.19
N SER A 6 7.25 4.85 1.04
CA SER A 6 5.96 4.86 1.75
C SER A 6 5.90 6.01 2.77
N SER A 7 4.72 6.61 2.90
CA SER A 7 4.46 7.67 3.86
C SER A 7 4.48 7.16 5.31
N LYS A 8 4.29 5.85 5.51
CA LYS A 8 4.15 5.24 6.83
C LYS A 8 5.49 4.81 7.42
N LYS A 9 5.67 5.12 8.72
CA LYS A 9 6.83 4.72 9.50
C LYS A 9 6.68 3.26 9.95
N MET A 10 7.75 2.48 9.88
CA MET A 10 7.80 1.15 10.51
C MET A 10 7.88 1.33 12.04
N ILE A 11 6.77 1.03 12.72
CA ILE A 11 6.65 1.17 14.18
C ILE A 11 7.10 -0.10 14.91
N ALA A 12 6.69 -1.28 14.42
CA ALA A 12 7.05 -2.56 15.04
C ALA A 12 8.52 -2.90 14.82
N THR A 13 9.20 -3.40 15.86
CA THR A 13 10.58 -3.86 15.73
C THR A 13 10.63 -5.26 15.12
N GLN A 14 11.76 -5.62 14.50
CA GLN A 14 11.92 -6.95 13.91
C GLN A 14 11.86 -8.07 14.95
N ALA A 15 12.36 -7.82 16.16
CA ALA A 15 12.32 -8.76 17.27
C ALA A 15 10.87 -9.06 17.70
N GLU A 16 10.04 -8.01 17.86
CA GLU A 16 8.61 -8.15 18.19
C GLU A 16 7.85 -8.97 17.16
N MET A 17 8.12 -8.77 15.87
CA MET A 17 7.47 -9.53 14.79
C MET A 17 7.87 -11.01 14.79
N VAL A 18 9.10 -11.33 15.20
CA VAL A 18 9.59 -12.70 15.32
C VAL A 18 8.96 -13.39 16.54
N GLU A 19 8.90 -12.68 17.68
CA GLU A 19 8.25 -13.18 18.89
C GLU A 19 6.76 -13.48 18.66
N ALA A 20 6.06 -12.57 17.97
CA ALA A 20 4.67 -12.74 17.59
C ALA A 20 4.45 -13.75 16.43
N ARG A 21 5.52 -14.38 15.92
CA ARG A 21 5.50 -15.36 14.81
C ARG A 21 4.74 -14.86 13.58
N VAL A 22 4.92 -13.59 13.23
CA VAL A 22 4.28 -13.00 12.04
C VAL A 22 4.90 -13.61 10.77
N PRO A 23 4.09 -14.15 9.84
CA PRO A 23 4.58 -14.67 8.56
C PRO A 23 5.24 -13.56 7.73
N ILE A 24 6.26 -13.92 6.95
CA ILE A 24 7.01 -13.00 6.06
C ILE A 24 6.11 -12.06 5.23
N PRO A 25 5.03 -12.52 4.58
CA PRO A 25 4.21 -11.64 3.73
C PRO A 25 3.42 -10.57 4.49
N TYR A 26 3.36 -10.61 5.82
CA TYR A 26 2.63 -9.64 6.64
C TYR A 26 3.56 -8.76 7.49
N ARG A 27 4.86 -8.72 7.16
CA ARG A 27 5.87 -7.92 7.88
C ARG A 27 6.01 -6.52 7.25
N ASP A 28 4.87 -5.89 7.03
CA ASP A 28 4.71 -4.59 6.35
C ASP A 28 4.71 -3.44 7.39
N GLN A 29 4.59 -2.19 6.93
CA GLN A 29 4.42 -1.04 7.86
C GLN A 29 3.23 -1.20 8.81
N CYS A 30 2.20 -1.95 8.42
CA CYS A 30 1.00 -2.18 9.20
C CYS A 30 1.10 -3.33 10.22
N ALA A 31 2.25 -4.01 10.33
CA ALA A 31 2.44 -5.17 11.22
C ALA A 31 2.14 -4.87 12.71
N HIS A 32 2.34 -3.62 13.15
CA HIS A 32 2.03 -3.18 14.50
C HIS A 32 0.54 -3.29 14.87
N LEU A 33 -0.37 -3.24 13.89
CA LEU A 33 -1.81 -3.45 14.08
C LEU A 33 -2.20 -4.93 14.01
N LEU A 34 -1.40 -5.75 13.31
CA LEU A 34 -1.66 -7.18 13.17
C LEU A 34 -1.39 -7.95 14.47
N ILE A 35 -0.36 -7.57 15.22
CA ILE A 35 -0.01 -8.18 16.51
C ILE A 35 -1.20 -8.12 17.51
N PRO A 36 -1.82 -6.96 17.80
CA PRO A 36 -2.99 -6.89 18.68
C PRO A 36 -4.22 -7.59 18.09
N LEU A 37 -4.42 -7.54 16.76
CA LEU A 37 -5.52 -8.26 16.11
C LEU A 37 -5.42 -9.78 16.31
N ASN A 38 -4.21 -10.35 16.18
CA ASN A 38 -3.99 -11.78 16.40
C ASN A 38 -4.18 -12.16 17.87
N LYS A 39 -3.82 -11.29 18.81
CA LYS A 39 -4.11 -11.50 20.25
C LYS A 39 -5.62 -11.54 20.50
N CYS A 40 -6.38 -10.58 19.94
CA CYS A 40 -7.85 -10.55 20.06
C CYS A 40 -8.51 -11.80 19.44
N ARG A 41 -8.04 -12.23 18.26
CA ARG A 41 -8.54 -13.44 17.59
C ARG A 41 -8.31 -14.70 18.41
N GLN A 42 -7.15 -14.83 19.06
CA GLN A 42 -6.83 -15.96 19.92
C GLN A 42 -7.67 -15.96 21.21
N SER A 43 -7.87 -14.80 21.84
CA SER A 43 -8.66 -14.70 23.07
C SER A 43 -10.16 -14.96 22.85
N GLU A 44 -10.70 -14.49 21.73
CA GLU A 44 -12.13 -14.59 21.40
C GLU A 44 -12.43 -15.77 20.46
N PHE A 45 -11.50 -16.73 20.30
CA PHE A 45 -11.68 -17.92 19.46
C PHE A 45 -12.16 -17.62 18.03
N TYR A 46 -11.68 -16.52 17.43
CA TYR A 46 -11.99 -16.08 16.07
C TYR A 46 -13.48 -15.79 15.80
N LEU A 47 -14.22 -15.34 16.82
CA LEU A 47 -15.61 -14.90 16.64
C LEU A 47 -15.71 -13.72 15.65
N PRO A 48 -16.61 -13.75 14.65
CA PRO A 48 -16.67 -12.74 13.58
C PRO A 48 -16.97 -11.29 14.02
N TRP A 49 -17.60 -11.10 15.18
CA TRP A 49 -18.16 -9.81 15.62
C TRP A 49 -17.39 -9.14 16.79
N LYS A 50 -16.33 -9.76 17.32
CA LYS A 50 -15.65 -9.27 18.53
C LYS A 50 -14.47 -8.34 18.28
N CYS A 51 -13.69 -8.57 17.22
CA CYS A 51 -12.46 -7.83 16.90
C CYS A 51 -12.62 -6.92 15.67
N GLU A 52 -13.79 -6.31 15.49
CA GLU A 52 -14.11 -5.55 14.27
C GLU A 52 -13.29 -4.25 14.16
N ASN A 53 -13.05 -3.56 15.27
CA ASN A 53 -12.31 -2.30 15.28
C ASN A 53 -10.84 -2.50 14.91
N GLU A 54 -10.21 -3.51 15.50
CA GLU A 54 -8.83 -3.91 15.23
C GLU A 54 -8.69 -4.43 13.78
N ARG A 55 -9.70 -5.16 13.30
CA ARG A 55 -9.73 -5.62 11.90
C ARG A 55 -9.82 -4.45 10.94
N HIS A 56 -10.76 -3.53 11.16
CA HIS A 56 -10.99 -2.41 10.26
C HIS A 56 -9.80 -1.43 10.24
N SER A 57 -9.17 -1.20 11.38
CA SER A 57 -7.95 -0.37 11.45
C SER A 57 -6.79 -1.00 10.68
N TYR A 58 -6.59 -2.32 10.79
CA TYR A 58 -5.60 -3.04 9.99
C TYR A 58 -5.91 -2.96 8.49
N GLU A 59 -7.15 -3.25 8.08
CA GLU A 59 -7.58 -3.21 6.67
C GLU A 59 -7.44 -1.83 6.05
N LYS A 60 -7.79 -0.77 6.79
CA LYS A 60 -7.59 0.61 6.35
C LYS A 60 -6.10 0.90 6.12
N CYS A 61 -5.24 0.42 7.02
CA CYS A 61 -3.80 0.62 6.90
C CYS A 61 -3.25 -0.06 5.63
N GLU A 62 -3.65 -1.31 5.38
CA GLU A 62 -3.29 -2.06 4.17
C GLU A 62 -3.82 -1.40 2.90
N TYR A 63 -5.05 -0.92 2.91
CA TYR A 63 -5.65 -0.22 1.77
C TYR A 63 -4.84 1.01 1.37
N GLU A 64 -4.49 1.85 2.34
CA GLU A 64 -3.65 3.04 2.11
C GLU A 64 -2.27 2.66 1.55
N LEU A 65 -1.64 1.58 2.03
CA LEU A 65 -0.36 1.10 1.50
C LEU A 65 -0.47 0.63 0.05
N VAL A 66 -1.55 -0.09 -0.29
CA VAL A 66 -1.81 -0.53 -1.67
C VAL A 66 -2.00 0.68 -2.58
N MET A 67 -2.74 1.70 -2.14
CA MET A 67 -2.93 2.94 -2.90
C MET A 67 -1.61 3.68 -3.13
N GLU A 68 -0.76 3.80 -2.11
CA GLU A 68 0.59 4.38 -2.26
C GLU A 68 1.42 3.61 -3.30
N ARG A 69 1.40 2.27 -3.26
CA ARG A 69 2.11 1.40 -4.22
C ARG A 69 1.55 1.54 -5.64
N MET A 70 0.23 1.67 -5.81
CA MET A 70 -0.38 1.92 -7.12
C MET A 70 0.05 3.26 -7.70
N LEU A 71 0.09 4.33 -6.89
CA LEU A 71 0.57 5.64 -7.32
C LEU A 71 2.06 5.62 -7.68
N GLN A 72 2.88 4.87 -6.96
CA GLN A 72 4.30 4.66 -7.31
C GLN A 72 4.43 3.93 -8.65
N MET A 73 3.65 2.86 -8.87
CA MET A 73 3.66 2.12 -10.13
C MET A 73 3.23 3.00 -11.30
N GLN A 74 2.22 3.84 -11.13
CA GLN A 74 1.81 4.82 -12.16
C GLN A 74 2.93 5.82 -12.47
N LYS A 75 3.63 6.33 -11.44
CA LYS A 75 4.78 7.23 -11.62
C LYS A 75 5.92 6.54 -12.38
N ILE A 76 6.29 5.32 -11.99
CA ILE A 76 7.35 4.54 -12.67
C ILE A 76 6.94 4.25 -14.12
N HIS A 77 5.68 3.87 -14.36
CA HIS A 77 5.16 3.60 -15.70
C HIS A 77 5.24 4.86 -16.59
N CYS A 78 4.79 6.01 -16.08
CA CYS A 78 4.91 7.29 -16.77
C CYS A 78 6.38 7.65 -17.05
N GLN A 79 7.27 7.52 -16.06
CA GLN A 79 8.70 7.82 -16.21
C GLN A 79 9.40 6.92 -17.24
N CYS A 80 9.17 5.61 -17.20
CA CYS A 80 9.76 4.65 -18.14
C CYS A 80 9.37 4.97 -19.59
N MET A 81 8.10 5.31 -19.82
CA MET A 81 7.61 5.74 -21.13
C MET A 81 8.29 7.03 -21.61
N THR A 82 8.57 7.99 -20.72
CA THR A 82 9.28 9.23 -21.09
C THR A 82 10.77 9.01 -21.39
N SER A 83 11.43 8.03 -20.77
CA SER A 83 12.87 7.78 -20.94
C SER A 83 13.26 7.03 -22.22
N PHE A 84 12.31 6.39 -22.90
CA PHE A 84 12.56 5.64 -24.14
C PHE A 84 12.50 6.52 -25.40
N LEU A 85 11.84 7.68 -25.33
CA LEU A 85 11.76 8.65 -26.41
C LEU A 85 12.67 9.84 -26.07
N ASN A 86 13.94 9.75 -26.45
CA ASN A 86 14.73 10.97 -26.60
C ASN A 86 14.06 11.81 -27.70
N GLN A 87 13.71 13.04 -27.33
CA GLN A 87 13.23 14.14 -28.17
C GLN A 87 11.70 14.26 -28.37
N GLU A 88 11.18 15.32 -27.73
CA GLU A 88 9.96 16.09 -28.03
C GLU A 88 8.58 15.51 -27.62
N THR A 89 8.11 16.07 -26.50
CA THR A 89 6.72 16.39 -26.12
C THR A 89 5.70 15.25 -26.03
N VAL A 90 5.62 14.57 -24.88
CA VAL A 90 4.35 14.44 -24.13
C VAL A 90 4.64 14.01 -22.69
N ASN A 91 4.07 14.71 -21.70
CA ASN A 91 3.92 14.15 -20.36
C ASN A 91 3.05 12.89 -20.45
N CYS A 92 3.59 11.72 -20.14
CA CYS A 92 2.83 10.46 -20.16
C CYS A 92 1.70 10.38 -19.10
N CYS A 93 1.47 11.45 -18.32
CA CYS A 93 0.29 11.61 -17.47
C CYS A 93 -0.87 12.35 -18.17
N ASP A 94 -0.67 12.96 -19.34
CA ASP A 94 -1.70 13.76 -20.04
C ASP A 94 -2.47 12.99 -21.12
N VAL A 95 -2.34 11.66 -21.20
CA VAL A 95 -3.14 10.85 -22.14
C VAL A 95 -4.34 10.22 -21.42
N SER A 96 -5.20 11.07 -20.86
CA SER A 96 -6.55 10.64 -20.47
C SER A 96 -7.65 11.68 -20.74
N VAL A 97 -7.35 12.89 -21.24
CA VAL A 97 -8.40 13.90 -21.47
C VAL A 97 -8.38 14.52 -22.88
N SER A 98 -7.28 14.50 -23.64
CA SER A 98 -7.21 15.20 -24.93
C SER A 98 -7.57 14.37 -26.17
N LEU A 99 -7.52 13.04 -26.13
CA LEU A 99 -7.86 12.20 -27.30
C LEU A 99 -9.37 11.99 -27.51
N PHE A 100 -10.23 12.50 -26.64
CA PHE A 100 -11.69 12.50 -26.84
C PHE A 100 -12.24 13.82 -27.40
N SER A 101 -11.41 14.85 -27.55
CA SER A 101 -11.86 16.18 -27.99
C SER A 101 -11.58 16.47 -29.47
N ASP A 102 -10.57 15.82 -30.06
CA ASP A 102 -10.11 16.15 -31.43
C ASP A 102 -10.49 15.08 -32.49
N ALA A 103 -11.38 14.15 -32.16
CA ALA A 103 -11.93 13.19 -33.11
C ALA A 103 -13.46 13.33 -33.20
N ARG A 104 -13.90 14.24 -34.10
CA ARG A 104 -15.24 14.31 -34.72
C ARG A 104 -16.41 14.67 -33.79
N TYR A 105 -16.70 15.97 -33.70
CA TYR A 105 -17.84 16.59 -34.40
C TYR A 105 -17.60 18.08 -34.58
#